data_AF-A0A954S3Z8-F1
#
_entry.id   AF-A0A954S3Z8-F1
#
_cell.length_a   1.000
_cell.length_b   1.000
_cell.length_c   1.000
_cell.angle_alpha   90.00
_cell.angle_beta   90.00
_cell.angle_gamma   90.00
#
_symmetry.space_group_name_H-M   'P 1'
#
loop_
_entity.id
_entity.type
_entity.pdbx_description
1 polymer ?
#
loop_
_entity_poly.entity_id
_entity_poly.type
_entity_poly.pdbx_seq_one_letter_code
_entity_poly.pdbx_strand_id
1 'polypeptide(L)'
;MRKPIVLGMVFLGLGVGLGLALGTPPQVPKTDSQREYDVEPVGKTYLKQGAGVIVPTGDYDYELGSNHVSKLKPYPECYPGARTPLNIWEYAGKGESSWGSPQLNMPWEKWVEHHREMKPKIMADVRDYMTQRFDFHGKTVPGQMMSGQRKGVPLGPVARLPETVPDWDALAALSPEEIREKDLFPYKPLAHPSHSTAHMLFPKMWVEVHPEHERIDIDFDIPESYLPEFPPPMYLTTHKELGDVTNGREVTLGNYYEIFDGLCTPEQMEGLKELLRPTPTTWFNHTTHRVTMEPSAGVGCFGCHVNGHTNAAIELAPDSRPNQARLRVDTPTIRGN
;
A
#
# COMPACT_ATOMS: atom_id res chain seq x y z
N MET A 1 -38.50 45.53 56.28
CA MET A 1 -38.11 46.95 56.42
C MET A 1 -38.02 47.56 55.01
N ARG A 2 -39.05 48.31 54.59
CA ARG A 2 -39.00 49.76 54.22
C ARG A 2 -37.80 50.09 53.30
N LYS A 3 -37.95 50.14 51.95
CA LYS A 3 -38.43 51.25 51.06
C LYS A 3 -37.69 52.59 51.29
N PRO A 4 -37.68 53.55 50.32
CA PRO A 4 -37.60 53.50 48.85
C PRO A 4 -36.66 54.64 48.31
N ILE A 5 -36.64 54.95 47.01
CA ILE A 5 -36.80 56.33 46.50
C ILE A 5 -37.42 56.24 45.10
N VAL A 6 -38.44 57.06 44.92
CA VAL A 6 -39.29 57.28 43.75
C VAL A 6 -39.07 58.72 43.32
N LEU A 7 -38.98 58.98 42.01
CA LEU A 7 -39.46 60.19 41.34
C LEU A 7 -39.43 59.87 39.82
N GLY A 8 -40.50 59.90 39.02
CA GLY A 8 -41.79 60.57 39.13
C GLY A 8 -41.85 61.71 38.14
N MET A 9 -42.46 61.52 36.96
CA MET A 9 -43.54 62.37 36.43
C MET A 9 -44.02 61.93 35.05
N VAL A 10 -45.34 61.85 34.96
CA VAL A 10 -46.22 61.67 33.80
C VAL A 10 -46.42 63.03 33.12
N PHE A 11 -46.61 63.08 31.79
CA PHE A 11 -47.73 63.81 31.18
C PHE A 11 -48.01 63.40 29.72
N LEU A 12 -49.31 63.44 29.43
CA LEU A 12 -50.13 63.08 28.27
C LEU A 12 -49.60 63.39 26.84
N GLY A 13 -50.11 62.61 25.86
CA GLY A 13 -50.30 63.05 24.48
C GLY A 13 -50.98 62.01 23.59
N LEU A 14 -52.27 62.21 23.29
CA LEU A 14 -53.07 61.47 22.29
C LEU A 14 -52.49 61.60 20.87
N GLY A 15 -52.64 60.54 20.07
CA GLY A 15 -52.44 60.62 18.61
C GLY A 15 -52.80 59.32 17.89
N VAL A 16 -54.06 59.19 17.50
CA VAL A 16 -54.62 58.13 16.64
C VAL A 16 -54.14 58.34 15.19
N GLY A 17 -53.69 57.28 14.51
CA GLY A 17 -53.33 57.36 13.09
C GLY A 17 -52.98 56.02 12.43
N LEU A 18 -54.03 55.29 12.04
CA LEU A 18 -54.18 54.29 10.96
C LEU A 18 -52.94 53.57 10.36
N GLY A 19 -53.08 52.25 10.24
CA GLY A 19 -52.03 51.32 9.86
C GLY A 19 -51.58 51.33 8.39
N LEU A 20 -50.38 50.81 8.20
CA LEU A 20 -49.98 50.09 6.98
C LEU A 20 -49.55 48.68 7.39
N ALA A 21 -50.24 47.68 6.86
CA ALA A 21 -49.86 46.29 6.96
C ALA A 21 -48.64 46.05 6.06
N LEU A 22 -47.47 45.81 6.66
CA LEU A 22 -46.32 45.25 5.97
C LEU A 22 -46.23 43.78 6.35
N GLY A 23 -46.52 42.91 5.38
CA GLY A 23 -46.48 41.47 5.53
C GLY A 23 -45.09 40.98 5.94
N THR A 24 -45.07 40.06 6.89
CA THR A 24 -43.89 39.25 7.21
C THR A 24 -43.56 38.37 6.01
N PRO A 25 -42.30 38.33 5.53
CA PRO A 25 -41.91 37.36 4.51
C PRO A 25 -42.03 35.93 5.08
N PRO A 26 -42.37 34.93 4.24
CA PRO A 26 -42.58 33.57 4.72
C PRO A 26 -41.28 33.01 5.32
N GLN A 27 -41.38 32.50 6.54
CA GLN A 27 -40.30 31.71 7.15
C GLN A 27 -40.16 30.40 6.38
N VAL A 28 -38.98 30.18 5.80
CA VAL A 28 -38.60 28.88 5.24
C VAL A 28 -38.51 27.88 6.42
N PRO A 29 -39.18 26.72 6.36
CA PRO A 29 -39.09 25.73 7.44
C PRO A 29 -37.65 25.24 7.55
N LYS A 30 -37.10 25.24 8.77
CA LYS A 30 -35.80 24.62 9.06
C LYS A 30 -35.92 23.12 8.78
N THR A 31 -35.14 22.61 7.83
CA THR A 31 -34.95 21.17 7.64
C THR A 31 -33.90 20.66 8.63
N ASP A 32 -34.25 19.56 9.29
CA ASP A 32 -33.64 18.99 10.50
C ASP A 32 -32.27 18.30 10.24
N SER A 33 -31.32 18.98 9.60
CA SER A 33 -30.05 18.37 9.16
C SER A 33 -28.76 19.06 9.61
N GLN A 34 -28.82 20.10 10.44
CA GLN A 34 -27.62 20.73 10.99
C GLN A 34 -27.38 20.25 12.43
N ARG A 35 -26.36 19.41 12.63
CA ARG A 35 -25.79 19.20 13.97
C ARG A 35 -25.06 20.48 14.38
N GLU A 36 -25.60 21.23 15.32
CA GLU A 36 -24.89 22.32 15.99
C GLU A 36 -23.77 21.74 16.87
N TYR A 37 -22.55 22.27 16.70
CA TYR A 37 -21.41 21.95 17.56
C TYR A 37 -21.08 23.19 18.40
N ASP A 38 -21.19 23.07 19.72
CA ASP A 38 -20.73 24.10 20.65
C ASP A 38 -19.19 24.12 20.69
N VAL A 39 -18.60 25.28 20.39
CA VAL A 39 -17.14 25.49 20.42
C VAL A 39 -16.81 26.47 21.54
N GLU A 40 -16.09 26.02 22.56
CA GLU A 40 -15.58 26.83 23.68
C GLU A 40 -14.64 27.97 23.21
N PRO A 41 -14.62 29.14 23.89
CA PRO A 41 -13.83 30.29 23.46
C PRO A 41 -12.34 30.15 23.82
N VAL A 42 -11.49 29.89 22.83
CA VAL A 42 -10.02 29.81 22.99
C VAL A 42 -9.38 31.20 22.96
N GLY A 43 -8.47 31.46 23.91
CA GLY A 43 -7.85 32.76 24.19
C GLY A 43 -6.90 33.35 23.12
N LYS A 44 -6.62 34.65 23.28
CA LYS A 44 -5.90 35.55 22.35
C LYS A 44 -4.42 35.21 22.15
N THR A 45 -4.13 34.29 21.24
CA THR A 45 -3.05 34.38 20.24
C THR A 45 -3.56 33.64 18.99
N TYR A 46 -2.86 33.67 17.86
CA TYR A 46 -3.06 32.85 16.64
C TYR A 46 -3.64 33.48 15.36
N LEU A 47 -3.15 32.85 14.29
CA LEU A 47 -3.32 33.02 12.85
C LEU A 47 -4.79 33.21 12.44
N LYS A 48 -5.12 34.36 11.83
CA LYS A 48 -6.42 34.56 11.17
C LYS A 48 -6.44 33.78 9.85
N GLN A 49 -7.02 32.58 9.84
CA GLN A 49 -7.35 31.84 8.63
C GLN A 49 -8.87 31.84 8.44
N GLY A 50 -9.35 32.12 7.23
CA GLY A 50 -10.77 32.05 6.91
C GLY A 50 -11.29 30.61 7.04
N ALA A 51 -12.59 30.43 7.32
CA ALA A 51 -13.22 29.12 7.51
C ALA A 51 -13.24 28.20 6.26
N GLY A 52 -12.68 28.65 5.13
CA GLY A 52 -12.87 28.03 3.82
C GLY A 52 -14.24 28.36 3.23
N VAL A 53 -14.37 28.23 1.91
CA VAL A 53 -15.65 28.37 1.20
C VAL A 53 -16.17 26.97 0.90
N ILE A 54 -17.43 26.70 1.23
CA ILE A 54 -18.12 25.46 0.86
C ILE A 54 -18.91 25.74 -0.41
N VAL A 55 -18.59 25.01 -1.47
CA VAL A 55 -19.34 25.04 -2.73
C VAL A 55 -19.98 23.66 -2.92
N PRO A 56 -21.28 23.56 -3.26
CA PRO A 56 -21.89 22.29 -3.61
C PRO A 56 -21.10 21.62 -4.74
N THR A 57 -20.85 20.33 -4.60
CA THR A 57 -20.19 19.50 -5.62
C THR A 57 -21.20 18.51 -6.19
N GLY A 58 -21.01 18.12 -7.46
CA GLY A 58 -21.76 17.01 -8.05
C GLY A 58 -21.24 15.66 -7.56
N ASP A 59 -21.96 14.58 -7.87
CA ASP A 59 -21.48 13.22 -7.63
C ASP A 59 -20.32 12.89 -8.58
N TYR A 60 -19.14 12.63 -8.02
CA TYR A 60 -17.95 12.19 -8.76
C TYR A 60 -17.71 10.70 -8.50
N ASP A 61 -18.54 9.82 -9.07
CA ASP A 61 -18.39 8.37 -8.86
C ASP A 61 -17.60 7.65 -9.97
N TYR A 62 -17.10 8.37 -10.98
CA TYR A 62 -16.38 7.80 -12.14
C TYR A 62 -17.13 6.65 -12.85
N GLU A 63 -18.46 6.76 -12.94
CA GLU A 63 -19.34 5.74 -13.51
C GLU A 63 -19.37 4.41 -12.72
N LEU A 64 -18.96 4.44 -11.44
CA LEU A 64 -19.03 3.30 -10.52
C LEU A 64 -20.36 3.22 -9.75
N GLY A 65 -21.29 4.16 -10.01
CA GLY A 65 -22.59 4.27 -9.34
C GLY A 65 -22.48 4.83 -7.93
N SER A 66 -23.63 5.24 -7.34
CA SER A 66 -23.80 5.91 -6.03
C SER A 66 -22.59 5.76 -5.11
N ASN A 67 -21.63 6.70 -5.20
CA ASN A 67 -20.34 6.72 -4.51
C ASN A 67 -19.81 5.32 -4.14
N HIS A 68 -19.19 4.58 -5.07
CA HIS A 68 -18.66 3.22 -4.82
C HIS A 68 -17.99 3.03 -3.45
N VAL A 69 -17.16 4.00 -3.03
CA VAL A 69 -16.50 4.04 -1.72
C VAL A 69 -17.46 3.96 -0.53
N SER A 70 -18.66 4.54 -0.63
CA SER A 70 -19.69 4.52 0.42
C SER A 70 -20.28 3.12 0.68
N LYS A 71 -20.08 2.18 -0.25
CA LYS A 71 -20.51 0.78 -0.11
C LYS A 71 -19.45 -0.10 0.53
N LEU A 72 -18.22 0.40 0.66
CA LEU A 72 -17.08 -0.34 1.20
C LEU A 72 -17.00 -0.18 2.71
N LYS A 73 -16.41 -1.17 3.38
CA LYS A 73 -16.19 -1.15 4.83
C LYS A 73 -15.11 -0.11 5.16
N PRO A 74 -15.19 0.59 6.30
CA PRO A 74 -14.06 1.38 6.77
C PRO A 74 -12.87 0.47 7.02
N TYR A 75 -11.65 0.96 6.76
CA TYR A 75 -10.43 0.22 7.09
C TYR A 75 -10.42 -0.20 8.56
N PRO A 76 -10.05 -1.45 8.88
CA PRO A 76 -9.95 -1.88 10.26
C PRO A 76 -8.80 -1.15 10.95
N GLU A 77 -8.99 -0.81 12.22
CA GLU A 77 -7.90 -0.34 13.07
C GLU A 77 -6.81 -1.42 13.14
N CYS A 78 -5.57 -1.01 12.93
CA CYS A 78 -4.47 -1.94 12.81
C CYS A 78 -3.17 -1.26 13.23
N TYR A 79 -2.53 -1.82 14.24
CA TYR A 79 -1.19 -1.43 14.66
C TYR A 79 -0.14 -2.31 13.95
N PRO A 80 1.11 -1.84 13.78
CA PRO A 80 2.18 -2.64 13.21
C PRO A 80 2.27 -4.02 13.88
N GLY A 81 2.22 -5.09 13.08
CA GLY A 81 2.33 -6.47 13.53
C GLY A 81 0.99 -7.13 13.86
N ALA A 82 -0.12 -6.41 13.75
CA ALA A 82 -1.44 -7.01 13.77
C ALA A 82 -1.75 -7.74 12.45
N ARG A 83 -2.64 -8.73 12.52
CA ARG A 83 -3.19 -9.43 11.36
C ARG A 83 -4.04 -8.46 10.52
N THR A 84 -3.90 -8.51 9.20
CA THR A 84 -4.65 -7.66 8.26
C THR A 84 -5.55 -8.47 7.33
N PRO A 85 -6.67 -7.90 6.86
CA PRO A 85 -7.49 -8.54 5.84
C PRO A 85 -6.73 -8.66 4.51
N LEU A 86 -6.96 -9.76 3.78
CA LEU A 86 -6.37 -10.01 2.45
C LEU A 86 -7.31 -9.64 1.29
N ASN A 87 -8.60 -9.45 1.59
CA ASN A 87 -9.64 -8.94 0.70
C ASN A 87 -9.69 -7.41 0.71
N ILE A 88 -8.55 -6.77 0.41
CA ILE A 88 -8.36 -5.31 0.54
C ILE A 88 -9.34 -4.46 -0.28
N TRP A 89 -9.91 -5.03 -1.36
CA TRP A 89 -10.89 -4.36 -2.21
C TRP A 89 -12.28 -4.19 -1.56
N GLU A 90 -12.52 -4.76 -0.38
CA GLU A 90 -13.75 -4.55 0.38
C GLU A 90 -13.72 -3.30 1.28
N TYR A 91 -12.59 -2.60 1.34
CA TYR A 91 -12.34 -1.54 2.30
C TYR A 91 -12.02 -0.20 1.62
N ALA A 92 -12.43 0.89 2.25
CA ALA A 92 -12.07 2.25 1.83
C ALA A 92 -12.21 3.26 2.99
N GLY A 93 -11.90 4.52 2.70
CA GLY A 93 -12.03 5.64 3.63
C GLY A 93 -10.70 6.09 4.23
N LYS A 94 -10.78 6.87 5.31
CA LYS A 94 -9.60 7.42 6.00
C LYS A 94 -9.14 6.49 7.12
N GLY A 95 -7.83 6.45 7.35
CA GLY A 95 -7.27 5.89 8.58
C GLY A 95 -7.44 6.83 9.77
N GLU A 96 -6.98 6.37 10.93
CA GLU A 96 -7.05 7.16 12.18
C GLU A 96 -6.13 8.39 12.14
N SER A 97 -4.91 8.23 11.62
CA SER A 97 -3.87 9.25 11.61
C SER A 97 -2.97 9.12 10.39
N SER A 98 -2.47 10.27 9.91
CA SER A 98 -1.39 10.33 8.91
C SER A 98 0.00 10.12 9.53
N TRP A 99 0.10 10.29 10.86
CA TRP A 99 1.35 10.23 11.61
C TRP A 99 1.53 8.84 12.25
N GLY A 100 2.72 8.27 12.11
CA GLY A 100 3.13 7.04 12.78
C GLY A 100 4.24 7.31 13.80
N SER A 101 4.32 6.46 14.82
CA SER A 101 5.40 6.49 15.81
C SER A 101 6.71 5.98 15.18
N PRO A 102 7.86 6.65 15.39
CA PRO A 102 9.17 6.11 15.05
C PRO A 102 9.68 5.07 16.06
N GLN A 103 8.89 4.76 17.10
CA GLN A 103 9.16 3.71 18.08
C GLN A 103 8.15 2.57 17.98
N LEU A 104 8.61 1.37 18.33
CA LEU A 104 7.72 0.23 18.56
C LEU A 104 6.69 0.56 19.64
N ASN A 105 5.50 -0.04 19.53
CA ASN A 105 4.46 0.03 20.54
C ASN A 105 4.72 -0.86 21.76
N MET A 106 5.80 -1.65 21.75
CA MET A 106 6.21 -2.54 22.83
C MET A 106 7.74 -2.72 22.85
N PRO A 107 8.33 -3.20 23.96
CA PRO A 107 9.76 -3.54 24.01
C PRO A 107 10.16 -4.58 22.95
N TRP A 108 11.43 -4.55 22.53
CA TRP A 108 11.96 -5.41 21.47
C TRP A 108 11.71 -6.90 21.71
N GLU A 109 11.91 -7.38 22.93
CA GLU A 109 11.72 -8.79 23.28
C GLU A 109 10.25 -9.21 23.10
N LYS A 110 9.31 -8.32 23.45
CA LYS A 110 7.88 -8.53 23.27
C LYS A 110 7.45 -8.44 21.81
N TRP A 111 8.09 -7.56 21.04
CA TRP A 111 7.89 -7.47 19.60
C TRP A 111 8.28 -8.75 18.88
N VAL A 112 9.45 -9.31 19.21
CA VAL A 112 9.93 -10.58 18.66
C VAL A 112 9.03 -11.75 19.08
N GLU A 113 8.64 -11.82 20.36
CA GLU A 113 7.71 -12.85 20.88
C GLU A 113 6.37 -12.80 20.14
N HIS A 114 5.76 -11.62 20.05
CA HIS A 114 4.51 -11.38 19.32
C HIS A 114 4.59 -11.87 17.87
N HIS A 115 5.66 -11.53 17.15
CA HIS A 115 5.82 -11.95 15.76
C HIS A 115 6.06 -13.44 15.59
N ARG A 116 6.86 -14.06 16.47
CA ARG A 116 7.06 -15.52 16.44
C ARG A 116 5.75 -16.27 16.68
N GLU A 117 4.90 -15.77 17.56
CA GLU A 117 3.59 -16.36 17.84
C GLU A 117 2.57 -16.14 16.69
N MET A 118 2.63 -14.98 16.03
CA MET A 118 1.67 -14.59 15.00
C MET A 118 2.05 -15.07 13.60
N LYS A 119 3.34 -15.17 13.26
CA LYS A 119 3.83 -15.57 11.94
C LYS A 119 3.19 -16.89 11.45
N PRO A 120 3.13 -17.99 12.23
CA PRO A 120 2.49 -19.22 11.79
C PRO A 120 1.00 -19.07 11.46
N LYS A 121 0.28 -18.22 12.21
CA LYS A 121 -1.15 -17.97 12.01
C LYS A 121 -1.38 -17.16 10.73
N ILE A 122 -0.62 -16.06 10.57
CA ILE A 122 -0.68 -15.21 9.38
C ILE A 122 -0.33 -16.02 8.13
N MET A 123 0.74 -16.82 8.18
CA MET A 123 1.16 -17.63 7.04
C MET A 123 0.17 -18.75 6.70
N ALA A 124 -0.59 -19.27 7.68
CA ALA A 124 -1.69 -20.19 7.40
C ALA A 124 -2.82 -19.49 6.62
N ASP A 125 -3.22 -18.29 7.06
CA ASP A 125 -4.26 -17.50 6.37
C ASP A 125 -3.85 -17.13 4.94
N VAL A 126 -2.58 -16.71 4.77
CA VAL A 126 -2.01 -16.39 3.46
C VAL A 126 -1.99 -17.63 2.56
N ARG A 127 -1.63 -18.80 3.10
CA ARG A 127 -1.63 -20.05 2.33
C ARG A 127 -3.04 -20.44 1.89
N ASP A 128 -4.03 -20.33 2.78
CA ASP A 128 -5.42 -20.62 2.46
C ASP A 128 -5.94 -19.66 1.38
N TYR A 129 -5.66 -18.37 1.54
CA TYR A 129 -5.99 -17.34 0.56
C TYR A 129 -5.34 -17.59 -0.80
N MET A 130 -4.05 -17.92 -0.85
CA MET A 130 -3.35 -18.21 -2.10
C MET A 130 -3.87 -19.49 -2.76
N THR A 131 -4.18 -20.54 -1.98
CA THR A 131 -4.70 -21.81 -2.49
C THR A 131 -6.11 -21.66 -3.08
N GLN A 132 -6.95 -20.82 -2.47
CA GLN A 132 -8.28 -20.50 -2.99
C GLN A 132 -8.22 -19.74 -4.32
N ARG A 133 -7.17 -18.94 -4.53
CA ARG A 133 -7.03 -18.07 -5.70
C ARG A 133 -6.23 -18.67 -6.85
N PHE A 134 -5.26 -19.53 -6.54
CA PHE A 134 -4.28 -20.00 -7.51
C PHE A 134 -4.06 -21.52 -7.45
N ASP A 135 -3.76 -22.09 -8.60
CA ASP A 135 -3.33 -23.46 -8.79
C ASP A 135 -1.85 -23.48 -9.21
N PHE A 136 -0.96 -23.47 -8.22
CA PHE A 136 0.50 -23.50 -8.41
C PHE A 136 0.99 -24.92 -8.76
N HIS A 137 0.57 -25.42 -9.91
CA HIS A 137 0.84 -26.77 -10.40
C HIS A 137 2.30 -27.02 -10.83
N GLY A 138 3.15 -25.99 -10.88
CA GLY A 138 4.60 -26.10 -11.11
C GLY A 138 5.03 -26.55 -12.51
N LYS A 139 4.12 -26.58 -13.49
CA LYS A 139 4.45 -26.94 -14.87
C LYS A 139 5.12 -25.76 -15.56
N THR A 140 5.96 -26.09 -16.54
CA THR A 140 6.66 -25.14 -17.39
C THR A 140 6.24 -25.33 -18.84
N VAL A 141 6.41 -24.28 -19.64
CA VAL A 141 6.17 -24.34 -21.09
C VAL A 141 7.24 -25.24 -21.73
N PRO A 142 6.86 -26.31 -22.47
CA PRO A 142 7.81 -27.25 -23.04
C PRO A 142 8.85 -26.56 -23.95
N GLY A 143 10.14 -26.82 -23.70
CA GLY A 143 11.25 -26.29 -24.49
C GLY A 143 11.52 -24.79 -24.29
N GLN A 144 10.80 -24.10 -23.40
CA GLN A 144 11.01 -22.68 -23.12
C GLN A 144 11.71 -22.50 -21.76
N MET A 145 12.84 -21.79 -21.80
CA MET A 145 13.64 -21.46 -20.63
C MET A 145 13.69 -19.94 -20.46
N MET A 146 13.92 -19.49 -19.22
CA MET A 146 14.29 -18.11 -18.92
C MET A 146 15.66 -17.78 -19.55
N SER A 147 16.03 -16.49 -19.58
CA SER A 147 17.14 -15.99 -20.38
C SER A 147 18.49 -16.63 -20.05
N GLY A 148 18.73 -17.02 -18.81
CA GLY A 148 19.94 -17.70 -18.35
C GLY A 148 19.91 -19.22 -18.54
N GLN A 149 18.87 -19.76 -19.19
CA GLN A 149 18.74 -21.19 -19.53
C GLN A 149 18.77 -22.15 -18.32
N ARG A 150 18.51 -21.66 -17.11
CA ARG A 150 18.55 -22.45 -15.86
C ARG A 150 17.18 -22.80 -15.30
N LYS A 151 16.13 -22.08 -15.71
CA LYS A 151 14.77 -22.26 -15.19
C LYS A 151 13.76 -22.27 -16.33
N GLY A 152 12.81 -23.19 -16.30
CA GLY A 152 11.73 -23.23 -17.29
C GLY A 152 10.74 -22.08 -17.09
N VAL A 153 10.16 -21.58 -18.18
CA VAL A 153 9.12 -20.54 -18.10
C VAL A 153 7.84 -21.15 -17.50
N PRO A 154 7.28 -20.60 -16.41
CA PRO A 154 6.07 -21.16 -15.79
C PRO A 154 4.89 -21.19 -16.77
N LEU A 155 4.15 -22.30 -16.79
CA LEU A 155 2.93 -22.42 -17.58
C LEU A 155 1.77 -21.75 -16.83
N GLY A 156 1.10 -20.82 -17.50
CA GLY A 156 -0.10 -20.15 -17.00
C GLY A 156 -1.30 -20.35 -17.92
N PRO A 157 -2.45 -19.76 -17.58
CA PRO A 157 -2.73 -19.05 -16.32
C PRO A 157 -2.84 -19.99 -15.11
N VAL A 158 -2.53 -19.49 -13.91
CA VAL A 158 -2.65 -20.24 -12.64
C VAL A 158 -3.78 -19.75 -11.76
N ALA A 159 -4.51 -18.71 -12.16
CA ALA A 159 -5.67 -18.27 -11.38
C ALA A 159 -6.79 -19.31 -11.46
N ARG A 160 -7.50 -19.53 -10.36
CA ARG A 160 -8.70 -20.36 -10.32
C ARG A 160 -9.88 -19.54 -10.84
N LEU A 161 -10.63 -20.13 -11.76
CA LEU A 161 -11.90 -19.57 -12.23
C LEU A 161 -13.00 -19.83 -11.18
N PRO A 162 -14.02 -18.96 -11.09
CA PRO A 162 -15.23 -19.26 -10.33
C PRO A 162 -15.86 -20.57 -10.80
N GLU A 163 -16.49 -21.33 -9.90
CA GLU A 163 -17.14 -22.62 -10.23
C GLU A 163 -18.22 -22.51 -11.32
N THR A 164 -18.76 -21.30 -11.52
CA THR A 164 -19.75 -20.97 -12.55
C THR A 164 -19.18 -20.85 -13.96
N VAL A 165 -17.85 -20.76 -14.10
CA VAL A 165 -17.14 -20.59 -15.38
C VAL A 165 -16.34 -21.85 -15.66
N PRO A 166 -16.69 -22.65 -16.68
CA PRO A 166 -16.10 -23.97 -16.89
C PRO A 166 -14.62 -23.92 -17.33
N ASP A 167 -14.25 -22.92 -18.14
CA ASP A 167 -12.91 -22.77 -18.70
C ASP A 167 -12.63 -21.31 -19.13
N TRP A 168 -11.39 -21.07 -19.57
CA TRP A 168 -10.94 -19.75 -19.99
C TRP A 168 -11.58 -19.26 -21.29
N ASP A 169 -11.98 -20.16 -22.19
CA ASP A 169 -12.66 -19.80 -23.43
C ASP A 169 -14.07 -19.28 -23.14
N ALA A 170 -14.78 -19.89 -22.19
CA ALA A 170 -16.07 -19.42 -21.71
C ALA A 170 -15.97 -18.05 -21.04
N LEU A 171 -14.90 -17.77 -20.28
CA LEU A 171 -14.66 -16.43 -19.72
C LEU A 171 -14.40 -15.40 -20.82
N ALA A 172 -13.57 -15.74 -21.81
CA ALA A 172 -13.18 -14.85 -22.90
C ALA A 172 -14.33 -14.50 -23.85
N ALA A 173 -15.38 -15.33 -23.89
CA ALA A 173 -16.57 -15.08 -24.70
C ALA A 173 -17.51 -14.01 -24.10
N LEU A 174 -17.39 -13.69 -22.81
CA LEU A 174 -18.20 -12.68 -22.13
C LEU A 174 -17.70 -11.26 -22.43
N SER A 175 -18.61 -10.28 -22.45
CA SER A 175 -18.20 -8.88 -22.53
C SER A 175 -17.55 -8.41 -21.21
N PRO A 176 -16.67 -7.38 -21.24
CA PRO A 176 -16.13 -6.78 -20.02
C PRO A 176 -17.20 -6.35 -19.01
N GLU A 177 -18.34 -5.86 -19.50
CA GLU A 177 -19.49 -5.47 -18.67
C GLU A 177 -20.11 -6.67 -17.97
N GLU A 178 -20.30 -7.78 -18.67
CA GLU A 178 -20.82 -9.02 -18.08
C GLU A 178 -19.85 -9.62 -17.05
N ILE A 179 -18.55 -9.61 -17.35
CA ILE A 179 -17.50 -10.06 -16.42
C ILE A 179 -17.54 -9.23 -15.14
N ARG A 180 -17.70 -7.90 -15.28
CA ARG A 180 -17.80 -6.98 -14.15
C ARG A 180 -19.09 -7.17 -13.35
N GLU A 181 -20.24 -7.26 -14.02
CA GLU A 181 -21.55 -7.39 -13.36
C GLU A 181 -21.69 -8.70 -12.58
N LYS A 182 -21.18 -9.80 -13.15
CA LYS A 182 -21.21 -11.15 -12.54
C LYS A 182 -20.02 -11.40 -11.60
N ASP A 183 -19.15 -10.41 -11.42
CA ASP A 183 -17.92 -10.46 -10.61
C ASP A 183 -16.97 -11.63 -10.93
N LEU A 184 -16.77 -11.92 -12.23
CA LEU A 184 -16.08 -13.12 -12.69
C LEU A 184 -14.57 -12.94 -12.89
N PHE A 185 -14.03 -11.73 -12.74
CA PHE A 185 -12.61 -11.47 -13.00
C PHE A 185 -11.71 -12.12 -11.93
N PRO A 186 -10.85 -13.09 -12.28
CA PRO A 186 -10.14 -13.90 -11.29
C PRO A 186 -8.94 -13.17 -10.64
N TYR A 187 -8.49 -12.05 -11.21
CA TYR A 187 -7.33 -11.28 -10.75
C TYR A 187 -7.71 -10.06 -9.91
N LYS A 188 -8.48 -10.28 -8.84
CA LYS A 188 -8.65 -9.25 -7.78
C LYS A 188 -7.28 -8.78 -7.25
N PRO A 189 -7.14 -7.54 -6.75
CA PRO A 189 -5.87 -7.04 -6.22
C PRO A 189 -5.24 -8.04 -5.24
N LEU A 190 -3.97 -8.37 -5.41
CA LEU A 190 -3.28 -9.29 -4.51
C LEU A 190 -2.79 -8.53 -3.27
N ALA A 191 -3.22 -8.92 -2.08
CA ALA A 191 -2.77 -8.29 -0.85
C ALA A 191 -1.29 -8.57 -0.56
N HIS A 192 -0.63 -7.64 0.14
CA HIS A 192 0.62 -7.93 0.81
C HIS A 192 0.34 -8.84 2.03
N PRO A 193 1.21 -9.83 2.35
CA PRO A 193 0.94 -10.75 3.47
C PRO A 193 0.77 -10.07 4.84
N SER A 194 1.33 -8.88 5.02
CA SER A 194 1.10 -8.02 6.19
C SER A 194 1.03 -6.55 5.79
N HIS A 195 -0.16 -5.95 5.79
CA HIS A 195 -0.31 -4.50 5.58
C HIS A 195 0.01 -3.68 6.83
N SER A 196 0.09 -4.31 8.00
CA SER A 196 0.36 -3.61 9.27
C SER A 196 1.83 -3.19 9.37
N THR A 197 2.74 -4.11 9.12
CA THR A 197 4.19 -3.90 8.97
C THR A 197 4.55 -3.73 7.49
N ALA A 198 3.99 -2.67 6.91
CA ALA A 198 4.10 -2.37 5.49
C ALA A 198 5.54 -2.06 5.06
N HIS A 199 6.16 -2.97 4.29
CA HIS A 199 7.43 -2.75 3.61
C HIS A 199 7.74 -3.86 2.61
N MET A 200 8.98 -3.85 2.11
CA MET A 200 9.56 -4.89 1.29
C MET A 200 9.45 -6.28 1.94
N LEU A 201 9.25 -7.28 1.09
CA LEU A 201 9.28 -8.70 1.42
C LEU A 201 9.98 -9.43 0.28
N PHE A 202 11.06 -10.14 0.63
CA PHE A 202 11.93 -10.83 -0.32
C PHE A 202 11.57 -12.31 -0.45
N PRO A 203 11.76 -12.91 -1.64
CA PRO A 203 11.52 -14.33 -1.84
C PRO A 203 12.53 -15.21 -1.09
N LYS A 204 12.16 -16.48 -0.88
CA LYS A 204 12.99 -17.45 -0.16
C LYS A 204 14.40 -17.59 -0.76
N MET A 205 14.50 -17.71 -2.09
CA MET A 205 15.79 -17.82 -2.80
C MET A 205 16.76 -16.66 -2.52
N TRP A 206 16.24 -15.48 -2.18
CA TRP A 206 17.03 -14.30 -1.84
C TRP A 206 17.51 -14.36 -0.39
N VAL A 207 16.60 -14.62 0.55
CA VAL A 207 16.93 -14.60 1.99
C VAL A 207 17.81 -15.79 2.43
N GLU A 208 17.86 -16.87 1.64
CA GLU A 208 18.85 -17.94 1.85
C GLU A 208 20.30 -17.47 1.64
N VAL A 209 20.51 -16.48 0.76
CA VAL A 209 21.83 -15.86 0.49
C VAL A 209 22.02 -14.58 1.32
N HIS A 210 20.93 -13.84 1.56
CA HIS A 210 20.89 -12.58 2.31
C HIS A 210 20.01 -12.68 3.55
N PRO A 211 20.45 -13.41 4.61
CA PRO A 211 19.66 -13.59 5.82
C PRO A 211 19.37 -12.26 6.54
N GLU A 212 20.13 -11.20 6.28
CA GLU A 212 19.87 -9.85 6.77
C GLU A 212 18.56 -9.23 6.24
N HIS A 213 17.93 -9.85 5.24
CA HIS A 213 16.63 -9.49 4.69
C HIS A 213 15.49 -10.42 5.15
N GLU A 214 15.78 -11.42 5.99
CA GLU A 214 14.76 -12.33 6.52
C GLU A 214 13.88 -11.61 7.56
N ARG A 215 12.56 -11.72 7.36
CA ARG A 215 11.57 -11.12 8.22
C ARG A 215 11.11 -12.07 9.32
N ILE A 216 11.03 -11.56 10.55
CA ILE A 216 10.55 -12.31 11.72
C ILE A 216 9.03 -12.50 11.73
N ASP A 217 8.29 -11.71 10.94
CA ASP A 217 6.84 -11.59 11.04
C ASP A 217 6.05 -12.31 9.96
N ILE A 218 6.60 -12.45 8.75
CA ILE A 218 5.97 -13.11 7.60
C ILE A 218 7.03 -13.70 6.64
N ASP A 219 6.60 -14.59 5.74
CA ASP A 219 7.38 -15.12 4.63
C ASP A 219 6.73 -14.75 3.28
N PHE A 220 7.50 -14.87 2.21
CA PHE A 220 7.02 -14.64 0.85
C PHE A 220 6.01 -15.70 0.42
N ASP A 221 4.96 -15.27 -0.28
CA ASP A 221 3.73 -16.04 -0.49
C ASP A 221 3.61 -16.72 -1.86
N ILE A 222 4.43 -16.32 -2.84
CA ILE A 222 4.46 -16.95 -4.16
C ILE A 222 5.56 -18.02 -4.21
N PRO A 223 5.26 -19.27 -4.65
CA PRO A 223 6.25 -20.32 -4.74
C PRO A 223 7.39 -20.01 -5.72
N GLU A 224 8.60 -20.44 -5.38
CA GLU A 224 9.80 -20.18 -6.17
C GLU A 224 9.68 -20.61 -7.63
N SER A 225 8.97 -21.70 -7.94
CA SER A 225 8.77 -22.16 -9.32
C SER A 225 8.13 -21.12 -10.23
N TYR A 226 7.44 -20.12 -9.68
CA TYR A 226 6.79 -19.02 -10.40
C TYR A 226 7.58 -17.71 -10.36
N LEU A 227 8.74 -17.69 -9.69
CA LEU A 227 9.62 -16.53 -9.59
C LEU A 227 10.68 -16.55 -10.68
N PRO A 228 11.36 -15.42 -10.96
CA PRO A 228 12.50 -15.37 -11.87
C PRO A 228 13.61 -16.38 -11.51
N GLU A 229 14.52 -16.63 -12.44
CA GLU A 229 15.77 -17.33 -12.14
C GLU A 229 16.67 -16.44 -11.28
N PHE A 230 17.44 -17.05 -10.37
CA PHE A 230 18.29 -16.31 -9.44
C PHE A 230 19.73 -16.85 -9.44
N PRO A 231 20.75 -15.98 -9.46
CA PRO A 231 20.65 -14.57 -9.88
C PRO A 231 20.33 -14.50 -11.39
N PRO A 232 19.56 -13.53 -11.88
CA PRO A 232 19.28 -13.40 -13.31
C PRO A 232 20.54 -12.96 -14.09
N PRO A 233 20.74 -13.43 -15.34
CA PRO A 233 21.88 -13.00 -16.15
C PRO A 233 21.80 -11.50 -16.47
N MET A 234 22.94 -10.85 -16.70
CA MET A 234 22.99 -9.46 -17.16
C MET A 234 23.65 -9.38 -18.53
N TYR A 235 22.95 -8.76 -19.49
CA TYR A 235 23.44 -8.55 -20.84
C TYR A 235 23.68 -7.06 -21.07
N LEU A 236 24.92 -6.69 -21.36
CA LEU A 236 25.26 -5.29 -21.67
C LEU A 236 24.88 -4.96 -23.12
N THR A 237 24.11 -3.90 -23.31
CA THR A 237 23.72 -3.44 -24.66
C THR A 237 24.93 -2.95 -25.49
N THR A 238 26.00 -2.52 -24.81
CA THR A 238 27.28 -2.08 -25.39
C THR A 238 28.27 -3.21 -25.64
N HIS A 239 28.08 -4.38 -25.02
CA HIS A 239 28.96 -5.54 -25.10
C HIS A 239 28.17 -6.84 -25.33
N LYS A 240 27.39 -6.87 -26.40
CA LYS A 240 26.51 -8.01 -26.72
C LYS A 240 27.29 -9.32 -26.97
N GLU A 241 28.52 -9.20 -27.43
CA GLU A 241 29.44 -10.31 -27.70
C GLU A 241 29.81 -11.13 -26.45
N LEU A 242 29.66 -10.54 -25.25
CA LEU A 242 30.02 -11.21 -24.00
C LEU A 242 28.90 -12.10 -23.44
N GLY A 243 27.67 -11.99 -23.97
CA GLY A 243 26.53 -12.68 -23.38
C GLY A 243 26.26 -12.21 -21.95
N ASP A 244 26.10 -13.17 -21.03
CA ASP A 244 25.92 -12.87 -19.60
C ASP A 244 27.26 -12.45 -18.97
N VAL A 245 27.45 -11.14 -18.78
CA VAL A 245 28.71 -10.58 -18.22
C VAL A 245 28.93 -10.99 -16.77
N THR A 246 27.87 -11.41 -16.06
CA THR A 246 27.99 -11.85 -14.67
C THR A 246 28.54 -13.27 -14.54
N ASN A 247 28.48 -14.06 -15.62
CA ASN A 247 28.75 -15.49 -15.64
C ASN A 247 27.93 -16.23 -14.54
N GLY A 248 26.65 -15.90 -14.43
CA GLY A 248 25.73 -16.47 -13.44
C GLY A 248 25.95 -16.01 -12.00
N ARG A 249 26.71 -14.93 -11.77
CA ARG A 249 26.97 -14.37 -10.44
C ARG A 249 25.98 -13.25 -10.10
N GLU A 250 25.66 -13.13 -8.82
CA GLU A 250 24.99 -11.95 -8.31
C GLU A 250 25.98 -10.78 -8.29
N VAL A 251 25.58 -9.62 -8.82
CA VAL A 251 26.35 -8.39 -8.73
C VAL A 251 26.14 -7.79 -7.35
N THR A 252 27.23 -7.65 -6.61
CA THR A 252 27.27 -7.09 -5.25
C THR A 252 28.29 -5.96 -5.19
N LEU A 253 28.22 -5.16 -4.12
CA LEU A 253 29.23 -4.14 -3.85
C LEU A 253 30.66 -4.73 -3.74
N GLY A 254 30.80 -6.02 -3.44
CA GLY A 254 32.09 -6.70 -3.31
C GLY A 254 32.70 -7.19 -4.63
N ASN A 255 31.91 -7.34 -5.71
CA ASN A 255 32.39 -7.91 -6.97
C ASN A 255 32.12 -7.05 -8.21
N TYR A 256 31.33 -5.96 -8.11
CA TYR A 256 30.98 -5.15 -9.28
C TYR A 256 32.21 -4.57 -9.99
N TYR A 257 33.24 -4.14 -9.24
CA TYR A 257 34.47 -3.63 -9.84
C TYR A 257 35.14 -4.69 -10.71
N GLU A 258 35.32 -5.91 -10.20
CA GLU A 258 35.89 -7.04 -10.96
C GLU A 258 35.08 -7.37 -12.21
N ILE A 259 33.75 -7.32 -12.14
CA ILE A 259 32.88 -7.70 -13.26
C ILE A 259 32.88 -6.65 -14.38
N PHE A 260 32.90 -5.36 -14.03
CA PHE A 260 32.62 -4.28 -14.98
C PHE A 260 33.82 -3.39 -15.33
N ASP A 261 34.97 -3.56 -14.66
CA ASP A 261 36.20 -2.81 -14.99
C ASP A 261 36.61 -3.07 -16.45
N GLY A 262 36.80 -1.98 -17.20
CA GLY A 262 37.06 -2.03 -18.65
C GLY A 262 35.83 -2.24 -19.54
N LEU A 263 34.64 -2.52 -18.99
CA LEU A 263 33.36 -2.64 -19.73
C LEU A 263 32.45 -1.40 -19.58
N CYS A 264 32.49 -0.77 -18.42
CA CYS A 264 31.67 0.40 -18.09
C CYS A 264 32.52 1.67 -18.02
N THR A 265 31.94 2.83 -18.35
CA THR A 265 32.61 4.13 -18.12
C THR A 265 32.72 4.43 -16.62
N PRO A 266 33.64 5.33 -16.21
CA PRO A 266 33.74 5.75 -14.80
C PRO A 266 32.41 6.24 -14.21
N GLU A 267 31.61 6.97 -14.99
CA GLU A 267 30.29 7.46 -14.56
C GLU A 267 29.29 6.32 -14.36
N GLN A 268 29.30 5.31 -15.23
CA GLN A 268 28.47 4.13 -15.09
C GLN A 268 28.87 3.29 -13.87
N MET A 269 30.19 3.18 -13.59
CA MET A 269 30.69 2.50 -12.41
C MET A 269 30.24 3.18 -11.11
N GLU A 270 30.25 4.52 -11.07
CA GLU A 270 29.73 5.28 -9.95
C GLU A 270 28.21 5.09 -9.80
N GLY A 271 27.45 5.14 -10.90
CA GLY A 271 26.01 4.85 -10.87
C GLY A 271 25.69 3.45 -10.34
N LEU A 272 26.42 2.43 -10.81
CA LEU A 272 26.25 1.05 -10.35
C LEU A 272 26.58 0.89 -8.86
N LYS A 273 27.65 1.53 -8.38
CA LYS A 273 28.00 1.55 -6.95
C LYS A 273 26.86 2.10 -6.09
N GLU A 274 26.17 3.15 -6.53
CA GLU A 274 25.03 3.73 -5.82
C GLU A 274 23.83 2.78 -5.79
N LEU A 275 23.56 2.04 -6.87
CA LEU A 275 22.50 1.03 -6.93
C LEU A 275 22.77 -0.17 -6.01
N LEU A 276 24.04 -0.47 -5.75
CA LEU A 276 24.49 -1.56 -4.89
C LEU A 276 24.59 -1.19 -3.42
N ARG A 277 24.69 0.11 -3.11
CA ARG A 277 24.89 0.58 -1.73
C ARG A 277 23.60 0.41 -0.92
N PRO A 278 23.60 -0.39 0.16
CA PRO A 278 22.43 -0.51 1.02
C PRO A 278 22.23 0.77 1.83
N THR A 279 20.96 1.13 2.06
CA THR A 279 20.58 2.22 2.97
C THR A 279 19.50 1.76 3.93
N PRO A 280 19.56 2.14 5.23
CA PRO A 280 18.53 1.78 6.19
C PRO A 280 17.14 2.24 5.76
N THR A 281 16.17 1.34 5.84
CA THR A 281 14.76 1.61 5.55
C THR A 281 13.92 1.48 6.82
N THR A 282 12.62 1.75 6.76
CA THR A 282 11.76 1.81 7.96
C THR A 282 11.79 0.51 8.78
N TRP A 283 11.94 -0.63 8.13
CA TRP A 283 11.87 -1.95 8.77
C TRP A 283 13.12 -2.81 8.60
N PHE A 284 14.08 -2.37 7.77
CA PHE A 284 15.41 -2.95 7.62
C PHE A 284 16.46 -1.90 8.04
N ASN A 285 16.78 -1.84 9.33
CA ASN A 285 17.67 -0.82 9.88
C ASN A 285 18.41 -1.28 11.15
N HIS A 286 19.16 -0.35 11.75
CA HIS A 286 20.02 -0.56 12.91
C HIS A 286 19.30 -0.44 14.26
N THR A 287 18.04 -0.03 14.29
CA THR A 287 17.27 0.23 15.52
C THR A 287 16.35 -0.93 15.87
N THR A 288 15.74 -0.92 17.05
CA THR A 288 14.71 -1.90 17.44
C THR A 288 13.40 -1.75 16.64
N HIS A 289 13.17 -0.62 15.97
CA HIS A 289 12.05 -0.44 15.04
C HIS A 289 12.35 -1.16 13.71
N ARG A 290 12.35 -2.49 13.74
CA ARG A 290 12.67 -3.36 12.58
C ARG A 290 11.87 -4.66 12.63
N VAL A 291 11.84 -5.36 11.49
CA VAL A 291 11.24 -6.70 11.37
C VAL A 291 12.27 -7.78 11.05
N THR A 292 13.56 -7.46 11.13
CA THR A 292 14.67 -8.41 11.04
C THR A 292 15.20 -8.72 12.42
N MET A 293 15.62 -9.97 12.68
CA MET A 293 16.10 -10.35 14.01
C MET A 293 17.34 -9.53 14.40
N GLU A 294 18.34 -9.52 13.53
CA GLU A 294 19.55 -8.71 13.66
C GLU A 294 19.38 -7.36 12.95
N PRO A 295 20.05 -6.29 13.42
CA PRO A 295 20.13 -5.04 12.67
C PRO A 295 20.85 -5.25 11.34
N SER A 296 20.44 -4.51 10.29
CA SER A 296 21.06 -4.59 8.97
C SER A 296 21.46 -3.21 8.44
N ALA A 297 22.31 -3.20 7.40
CA ALA A 297 22.66 -2.00 6.64
C ALA A 297 21.48 -1.44 5.82
N GLY A 298 20.37 -2.17 5.76
CA GLY A 298 19.19 -1.86 4.95
C GLY A 298 19.27 -2.48 3.56
N VAL A 299 18.60 -1.85 2.60
CA VAL A 299 18.38 -2.42 1.26
C VAL A 299 18.99 -1.48 0.21
N GLY A 300 19.67 -2.05 -0.79
CA GLY A 300 20.11 -1.34 -2.00
C GLY A 300 19.15 -1.58 -3.16
N CYS A 301 19.21 -0.78 -4.22
CA CYS A 301 18.34 -0.95 -5.39
C CYS A 301 18.46 -2.37 -5.97
N PHE A 302 19.68 -2.90 -6.09
CA PHE A 302 19.92 -4.26 -6.58
C PHE A 302 19.51 -5.37 -5.60
N GLY A 303 19.08 -5.04 -4.37
CA GLY A 303 18.48 -6.03 -3.48
C GLY A 303 17.12 -6.53 -3.99
N CYS A 304 16.33 -5.63 -4.56
CA CYS A 304 15.05 -5.94 -5.21
C CYS A 304 15.17 -6.08 -6.73
N HIS A 305 16.15 -5.38 -7.31
CA HIS A 305 16.44 -5.36 -8.74
C HIS A 305 17.75 -6.10 -9.05
N VAL A 306 17.84 -7.36 -8.62
CA VAL A 306 19.04 -8.20 -8.74
C VAL A 306 19.55 -8.22 -10.17
N ASN A 307 20.82 -7.86 -10.36
CA ASN A 307 21.45 -7.74 -11.68
C ASN A 307 20.65 -6.85 -12.65
N GLY A 308 19.93 -5.84 -12.14
CA GLY A 308 19.04 -4.97 -12.90
C GLY A 308 17.66 -5.56 -13.20
N HIS A 309 17.39 -6.80 -12.80
CA HIS A 309 16.14 -7.53 -13.05
C HIS A 309 15.35 -7.80 -11.78
N THR A 310 14.11 -8.25 -11.92
CA THR A 310 13.29 -8.59 -10.75
C THR A 310 13.78 -9.89 -10.08
N ASN A 311 13.82 -9.93 -8.75
CA ASN A 311 13.76 -11.19 -7.99
C ASN A 311 12.33 -11.50 -7.52
N ALA A 312 11.34 -10.75 -7.98
CA ALA A 312 9.95 -10.75 -7.54
C ALA A 312 9.74 -10.32 -6.09
N ALA A 313 10.72 -9.68 -5.43
CA ALA A 313 10.45 -8.98 -4.18
C ALA A 313 9.26 -8.03 -4.35
N ILE A 314 8.45 -7.91 -3.30
CA ILE A 314 7.27 -7.07 -3.30
C ILE A 314 7.43 -5.99 -2.26
N GLU A 315 6.71 -4.88 -2.42
CA GLU A 315 6.58 -3.83 -1.42
C GLU A 315 5.12 -3.35 -1.37
N LEU A 316 4.76 -2.57 -0.35
CA LEU A 316 3.55 -1.77 -0.37
C LEU A 316 3.84 -0.37 -0.92
N ALA A 317 3.08 0.06 -1.93
CA ALA A 317 3.27 1.36 -2.60
C ALA A 317 3.25 2.52 -1.60
N PRO A 318 4.22 3.46 -1.60
CA PRO A 318 4.35 4.49 -0.57
C PRO A 318 3.36 5.67 -0.71
N ASP A 319 2.50 5.64 -1.73
CA ASP A 319 1.68 6.75 -2.23
C ASP A 319 0.35 6.95 -1.49
N SER A 320 -0.10 5.95 -0.72
CA SER A 320 -1.45 5.95 -0.11
C SER A 320 -1.45 5.77 1.41
N ARG A 321 -2.51 6.29 2.05
CA ARG A 321 -2.81 6.09 3.48
C ARG A 321 -4.30 5.75 3.66
N PRO A 322 -4.67 4.89 4.64
CA PRO A 322 -3.80 4.14 5.57
C PRO A 322 -3.00 3.04 4.86
N ASN A 323 -2.16 2.27 5.57
CA ASN A 323 -1.34 1.25 4.93
C ASN A 323 -2.16 0.23 4.14
N GLN A 324 -3.38 -0.08 4.58
CA GLN A 324 -4.32 -0.99 3.93
C GLN A 324 -4.83 -0.48 2.58
N ALA A 325 -4.74 0.83 2.33
CA ALA A 325 -5.05 1.42 1.03
C ALA A 325 -3.91 1.27 0.02
N ARG A 326 -2.70 0.92 0.49
CA ARG A 326 -1.52 0.76 -0.36
C ARG A 326 -1.63 -0.56 -1.12
N LEU A 327 -1.40 -0.50 -2.42
CA LEU A 327 -1.34 -1.68 -3.25
C LEU A 327 -0.01 -2.40 -3.05
N ARG A 328 -0.04 -3.74 -3.14
CA ARG A 328 1.16 -4.54 -3.33
C ARG A 328 1.74 -4.20 -4.70
N VAL A 329 3.00 -3.82 -4.72
CA VAL A 329 3.76 -3.57 -5.94
C VAL A 329 4.84 -4.63 -6.08
N ASP A 330 5.11 -5.02 -7.32
CA ASP A 330 6.26 -5.83 -7.68
C ASP A 330 7.47 -4.94 -7.96
N THR A 331 8.62 -5.58 -8.15
CA THR A 331 9.91 -4.92 -8.40
C THR A 331 10.30 -5.15 -9.85
N PRO A 332 9.95 -4.28 -10.81
CA PRO A 332 10.16 -4.54 -12.23
C PRO A 332 11.66 -4.54 -12.61
N THR A 333 12.01 -5.02 -13.81
CA THR A 333 13.37 -4.79 -14.34
C THR A 333 13.66 -3.30 -14.45
N ILE A 334 14.81 -2.84 -13.97
CA ILE A 334 15.28 -1.47 -14.16
C ILE A 334 15.69 -1.33 -15.63
N ARG A 335 15.13 -0.34 -16.31
CA ARG A 335 15.57 0.05 -17.65
C ARG A 335 16.37 1.34 -17.52
N GLY A 336 17.62 1.31 -17.96
CA GLY A 336 18.35 2.54 -18.27
C GLY A 336 17.70 3.24 -19.45
N ASN A 337 17.77 4.56 -19.50
CA ASN A 337 17.34 5.35 -20.65
C ASN A 337 18.28 5.16 -21.85
#